data_AF-A0A3B6RBQ8-F1
#
_entry.id   AF-A0A3B6RBQ8-F1
#
_cell.length_a   1.000
_cell.length_b   1.000
_cell.length_c   1.000
_cell.angle_alpha   90.00
_cell.angle_beta   90.00
_cell.angle_gamma   90.00
#
_symmetry.space_group_name_H-M   'P 1'
#
loop_
_entity.id
_entity.type
_entity.pdbx_description
1 polymer ?
#
loop_
_entity_poly.entity_id
_entity_poly.type
_entity_poly.pdbx_seq_one_letter_code
_entity_poly.pdbx_strand_id
1 'polypeptide(L)'
;MDALFEQLSAVADMALDGRGFDPARLAGVLALFEGEAHASWAAAEAEHEAVARGTEAAVETAQGHLNAVMGAAVGKYRGSSGEADALSAARAAMDMAFKATSGTRPS
;
A
#
# COMPACT_ATOMS: atom_id res chain seq x y z
N MET A 1 -2.64 31.80 8.56
CA MET A 1 -3.98 31.78 9.20
C MET A 1 -4.12 32.63 10.48
N ASP A 2 -3.31 32.47 11.53
CA ASP A 2 -3.51 33.17 12.83
C ASP A 2 -3.59 34.70 12.74
N ALA A 3 -2.70 35.32 11.95
CA ALA A 3 -2.74 36.76 11.71
C ALA A 3 -4.05 37.23 11.03
N LEU A 4 -4.71 36.38 10.22
CA LEU A 4 -6.01 36.69 9.63
C LEU A 4 -7.12 36.62 10.68
N PHE A 5 -7.03 35.69 11.63
CA PHE A 5 -7.96 35.62 12.77
C PHE A 5 -7.83 36.86 13.67
N GLU A 6 -6.60 37.27 13.99
CA GLU A 6 -6.36 38.52 14.74
C GLU A 6 -6.94 39.74 14.03
N GLN A 7 -6.76 39.83 12.71
CA GLN A 7 -7.35 40.92 11.90
C GLN A 7 -8.87 40.86 11.88
N LEU A 8 -9.46 39.66 11.78
CA LEU A 8 -10.91 39.48 11.81
C LEU A 8 -11.49 39.86 13.18
N SER A 9 -10.86 39.45 14.27
CA SER A 9 -11.23 39.85 15.64
C SER A 9 -11.21 41.36 15.80
N ALA A 10 -10.14 42.04 15.35
CA ALA A 10 -10.06 43.50 15.41
C ALA A 10 -11.17 44.18 14.57
N VAL A 11 -11.57 43.60 13.44
CA VAL A 11 -12.68 44.13 12.63
C VAL A 11 -14.03 43.90 13.31
N ALA A 12 -14.22 42.75 13.95
CA ALA A 12 -15.43 42.44 14.71
C ALA A 12 -15.59 43.36 15.93
N ASP A 13 -14.50 43.65 16.66
CA ASP A 13 -14.52 44.56 17.80
C ASP A 13 -14.96 45.98 17.39
N MET A 14 -14.46 46.51 16.27
CA MET A 14 -14.92 47.81 15.75
C MET A 14 -16.39 47.81 15.33
N ALA A 15 -16.91 46.67 14.85
CA ALA A 15 -18.32 46.51 14.52
C ALA A 15 -19.21 46.53 15.78
N LEU A 16 -18.76 45.88 16.86
CA LEU A 16 -19.45 45.84 18.16
C LEU A 16 -19.45 47.22 18.84
N ASP A 17 -18.33 47.95 18.77
CA ASP A 17 -18.18 49.28 19.37
C ASP A 17 -18.85 50.40 18.56
N GLY A 18 -19.34 50.09 17.36
CA GLY A 18 -20.05 51.01 16.47
C GLY A 18 -19.20 52.16 15.92
N ARG A 19 -17.88 52.12 16.11
CA ARG A 19 -16.93 53.18 15.69
C ARG A 19 -15.83 52.59 14.81
N GLY A 20 -15.64 53.18 13.63
CA GLY A 20 -14.53 52.82 12.74
C GLY A 20 -14.70 51.50 11.99
N PHE A 21 -15.88 50.87 12.04
CA PHE A 21 -16.17 49.72 11.20
C PHE A 21 -16.21 50.10 9.72
N ASP A 22 -15.47 49.34 8.92
CA ASP A 22 -15.42 49.46 7.47
C ASP A 22 -15.81 48.12 6.82
N PRO A 23 -16.98 48.04 6.16
CA PRO A 23 -17.39 46.84 5.42
C PRO A 23 -16.39 46.41 4.34
N ALA A 24 -15.69 47.35 3.69
CA ALA A 24 -14.70 47.03 2.66
C ALA A 24 -13.48 46.32 3.26
N ARG A 25 -13.06 46.77 4.45
CA ARG A 25 -12.00 46.11 5.22
C ARG A 25 -12.40 44.69 5.63
N LEU A 26 -13.63 44.47 6.10
CA LEU A 26 -14.14 43.13 6.40
C LEU A 26 -14.11 42.23 5.16
N ALA A 27 -14.63 42.73 4.03
CA ALA A 27 -14.62 41.98 2.77
C ALA A 27 -13.20 41.60 2.32
N GLY A 28 -12.22 42.51 2.50
CA GLY A 28 -10.81 42.22 2.22
C GLY A 28 -10.25 41.10 3.11
N VAL A 29 -10.54 41.12 4.41
CA VAL A 29 -10.11 40.04 5.34
C VAL A 29 -10.74 38.71 4.96
N LEU A 30 -12.03 38.69 4.61
CA LEU A 30 -12.73 37.47 4.19
C LEU A 30 -12.18 36.90 2.86
N ALA A 31 -11.82 37.76 1.90
CA ALA A 31 -11.20 37.32 0.66
C ALA A 31 -9.82 36.67 0.90
N LEU A 32 -9.04 37.19 1.86
CA LEU A 32 -7.78 36.57 2.27
C LEU A 32 -8.01 35.21 2.94
N PHE A 33 -9.03 35.07 3.77
CA PHE A 33 -9.43 33.78 4.35
C PHE A 33 -9.79 32.76 3.28
N GLU A 34 -10.59 33.16 2.30
CA GLU A 34 -10.99 32.28 1.20
C GLU A 34 -9.76 31.81 0.40
N GLY A 35 -8.84 32.72 0.08
CA GLY A 35 -7.60 32.38 -0.61
C GLY A 35 -6.71 31.41 0.19
N GLU A 36 -6.48 31.70 1.47
CA GLU A 36 -5.69 30.85 2.37
C GLU A 36 -6.35 29.47 2.56
N ALA A 37 -7.68 29.41 2.70
CA ALA A 37 -8.42 28.17 2.85
C ALA A 37 -8.30 27.28 1.59
N HIS A 38 -8.46 27.87 0.40
CA HIS A 38 -8.27 27.15 -0.86
C HIS A 38 -6.82 26.66 -1.03
N ALA A 39 -5.83 27.49 -0.71
CA ALA A 39 -4.43 27.10 -0.78
C ALA A 39 -4.11 25.96 0.19
N SER A 40 -4.62 26.04 1.42
CA SER A 40 -4.47 25.00 2.45
C SER A 40 -5.11 23.69 2.04
N TRP A 41 -6.34 23.72 1.49
CA TRP A 41 -7.00 22.54 0.95
C TRP A 41 -6.26 21.94 -0.24
N ALA A 42 -5.80 22.76 -1.18
CA ALA A 42 -5.03 22.27 -2.32
C ALA A 42 -3.71 21.61 -1.88
N ALA A 43 -3.03 22.18 -0.88
CA ALA A 43 -1.82 21.60 -0.31
C ALA A 43 -2.10 20.27 0.40
N ALA A 44 -3.15 20.20 1.22
CA ALA A 44 -3.55 18.98 1.90
C ALA A 44 -3.95 17.87 0.90
N GLU A 45 -4.72 18.19 -0.14
CA GLU A 45 -5.09 17.23 -1.19
C GLU A 45 -3.84 16.70 -1.91
N ALA A 46 -2.89 17.57 -2.26
CA ALA A 46 -1.64 17.16 -2.89
C ALA A 46 -0.79 16.25 -1.99
N GLU A 47 -0.73 16.53 -0.69
CA GLU A 47 -0.06 15.68 0.29
C GLU A 47 -0.73 14.31 0.38
N HIS A 48 -2.06 14.27 0.50
CA HIS A 48 -2.83 13.03 0.54
C HIS A 48 -2.65 12.20 -0.73
N GLU A 49 -2.67 12.82 -1.91
CA GLU A 49 -2.44 12.12 -3.18
C GLU A 49 -1.01 11.57 -3.27
N ALA A 50 -0.01 12.33 -2.81
CA ALA A 50 1.38 11.87 -2.77
C ALA A 50 1.55 10.66 -1.84
N VAL A 51 0.94 10.68 -0.66
CA VAL A 51 0.94 9.55 0.28
C VAL A 51 0.24 8.35 -0.34
N ALA A 52 -0.94 8.52 -0.94
CA ALA A 52 -1.68 7.44 -1.59
C ALA A 52 -0.83 6.75 -2.67
N ARG A 53 -0.26 7.52 -3.61
CA ARG A 53 0.64 6.99 -4.64
C ARG A 53 1.85 6.26 -4.06
N GLY A 54 2.46 6.82 -3.02
CA GLY A 54 3.59 6.19 -2.33
C GLY A 54 3.21 4.84 -1.69
N THR A 55 2.04 4.79 -1.04
CA THR A 55 1.54 3.55 -0.43
C THR A 55 1.19 2.48 -1.47
N GLU A 56 0.54 2.86 -2.58
CA GLU A 56 0.22 1.94 -3.68
C GLU A 56 1.48 1.32 -4.28
N ALA A 57 2.50 2.14 -4.58
CA ALA A 57 3.77 1.65 -5.11
C ALA A 57 4.50 0.70 -4.14
N ALA A 58 4.44 0.99 -2.83
CA ALA A 58 5.01 0.12 -1.81
C ALA A 58 4.28 -1.23 -1.72
N VAL A 59 2.94 -1.22 -1.79
CA VAL A 59 2.11 -2.43 -1.81
C VAL A 59 2.39 -3.26 -3.05
N GLU A 60 2.46 -2.64 -4.23
CA GLU A 60 2.77 -3.33 -5.49
C GLU A 60 4.15 -4.00 -5.42
N THR A 61 5.16 -3.29 -4.90
CA THR A 61 6.50 -3.83 -4.71
C THR A 61 6.51 -5.03 -3.74
N ALA A 62 5.81 -4.90 -2.60
CA ALA A 62 5.70 -5.96 -1.61
C ALA A 62 4.98 -7.20 -2.17
N GLN A 63 3.91 -6.99 -2.92
CA GLN A 63 3.16 -8.05 -3.59
C GLN A 63 4.02 -8.76 -4.64
N GLY A 64 4.77 -8.02 -5.45
CA GLY A 64 5.72 -8.59 -6.41
C GLY A 64 6.77 -9.47 -5.74
N HIS A 65 7.36 -9.00 -4.64
CA HIS A 65 8.32 -9.78 -3.86
C HIS A 65 7.69 -11.04 -3.26
N LEU A 66 6.51 -10.94 -2.65
CA LEU A 66 5.79 -12.07 -2.09
C LEU A 66 5.45 -13.11 -3.17
N ASN A 67 5.00 -12.68 -4.34
CA ASN A 67 4.71 -13.57 -5.46
C ASN A 67 5.97 -14.29 -5.96
N ALA A 68 7.11 -13.61 -6.02
CA ALA A 68 8.38 -14.22 -6.40
C ALA A 68 8.83 -15.28 -5.37
N VAL A 69 8.75 -14.97 -4.08
CA VAL A 69 9.10 -15.91 -2.99
C VAL A 69 8.17 -17.11 -2.98
N MET A 70 6.86 -16.89 -3.09
CA MET A 70 5.88 -17.98 -3.15
C MET A 70 6.08 -18.84 -4.40
N GLY A 71 6.28 -18.23 -5.57
CA GLY A 71 6.55 -18.95 -6.81
C GLY A 71 7.78 -19.85 -6.71
N ALA A 72 8.88 -19.33 -6.13
CA ALA A 72 10.08 -20.12 -5.87
C ALA A 72 9.85 -21.25 -4.87
N ALA A 73 9.11 -21.01 -3.78
CA ALA A 73 8.80 -22.02 -2.78
C ALA A 73 7.92 -23.15 -3.36
N VAL A 74 6.86 -22.80 -4.10
CA VAL A 74 5.98 -23.76 -4.77
C VAL A 74 6.75 -24.57 -5.82
N GLY A 75 7.62 -23.91 -6.60
CA GLY A 75 8.50 -24.59 -7.57
C GLY A 75 9.40 -25.64 -6.91
N LYS A 76 10.07 -25.28 -5.80
CA LYS A 76 10.91 -26.21 -5.03
C LYS A 76 10.11 -27.38 -4.47
N TYR A 77 8.94 -27.11 -3.88
CA TYR A 77 8.07 -28.15 -3.33
C TYR A 77 7.63 -29.15 -4.41
N ARG A 78 7.19 -28.67 -5.58
CA ARG A 78 6.80 -29.53 -6.69
C ARG A 78 7.97 -30.38 -7.19
N GLY A 79 9.16 -29.81 -7.33
CA GLY A 79 10.36 -30.55 -7.71
C GLY A 79 10.67 -31.68 -6.73
N SER A 80 10.69 -31.36 -5.44
CA SER A 80 10.93 -32.35 -4.37
C SER A 80 9.87 -33.46 -4.32
N SER A 81 8.59 -33.11 -4.49
CA SER A 81 7.50 -34.11 -4.55
C SER A 81 7.67 -35.05 -5.74
N GLY A 82 8.01 -34.53 -6.92
CA GLY A 82 8.23 -35.36 -8.11
C GLY A 82 9.43 -36.29 -7.98
N GLU A 83 10.51 -35.83 -7.35
CA GLU A 83 11.67 -36.68 -7.03
C GLU A 83 11.30 -37.82 -6.06
N ALA A 84 10.47 -37.54 -5.06
CA ALA A 84 9.98 -38.54 -4.12
C ALA A 84 9.11 -39.61 -4.81
N ASP A 85 8.20 -39.19 -5.71
CA ASP A 85 7.35 -40.11 -6.49
C ASP A 85 8.19 -41.00 -7.42
N ALA A 86 9.19 -40.42 -8.11
CA ALA A 86 10.11 -41.15 -8.98
C ALA A 86 10.94 -42.19 -8.21
N LEU A 87 11.45 -41.83 -7.02
CA LEU A 87 12.18 -42.74 -6.16
C LEU A 87 11.28 -43.91 -5.68
N SER A 88 10.04 -43.60 -5.31
CA SER A 88 9.04 -44.61 -4.91
C SER A 88 8.75 -45.60 -6.04
N ALA A 89 8.52 -45.10 -7.26
CA ALA A 89 8.30 -45.92 -8.45
C ALA A 89 9.54 -46.79 -8.79
N ALA A 90 10.74 -46.20 -8.73
CA ALA A 90 11.99 -46.93 -8.96
C ALA A 90 12.18 -48.07 -7.95
N ARG A 91 11.90 -47.81 -6.66
CA ARG A 91 11.96 -48.82 -5.60
C ARG A 91 10.96 -49.95 -5.85
N ALA A 92 9.72 -49.64 -6.22
CA ALA A 92 8.72 -50.64 -6.56
C ALA A 92 9.14 -51.50 -7.76
N ALA A 93 9.75 -50.90 -8.78
CA ALA A 93 10.27 -51.62 -9.94
C ALA A 93 11.44 -52.55 -9.57
N MET A 94 12.36 -52.10 -8.72
CA MET A 94 13.45 -52.94 -8.22
C MET A 94 12.94 -54.14 -7.42
N ASP A 95 11.94 -53.94 -6.55
CA ASP A 95 11.31 -55.04 -5.80
C ASP A 95 10.63 -56.06 -6.72
N MET A 96 9.96 -55.60 -7.79
CA MET A 96 9.37 -56.49 -8.81
C MET A 96 10.45 -57.29 -9.55
N ALA A 97 11.54 -56.65 -9.97
CA ALA A 97 12.65 -57.31 -10.65
C ALA A 97 13.35 -58.34 -9.76
N PHE A 98 13.53 -58.02 -8.47
CA PHE A 98 14.08 -58.95 -7.49
C PHE A 98 13.16 -60.17 -7.29
N LYS A 99 11.84 -59.97 -7.20
CA LYS A 99 10.87 -61.08 -7.14
C LYS A 99 10.88 -61.96 -8.39
N ALA A 100 10.98 -61.36 -9.58
CA ALA A 100 11.02 -62.10 -10.84
C ALA A 100 12.27 -62.98 -10.97
N THR A 101 13.43 -62.47 -10.54
CA THR A 101 14.72 -63.16 -10.59
C THR A 101 14.89 -64.19 -9.46
N SER A 102 14.30 -63.95 -8.29
CA SER A 102 14.31 -64.93 -7.18
C SER A 102 13.30 -66.07 -7.36
N GLY A 103 12.24 -65.89 -8.17
CA GLY A 103 11.30 -66.95 -8.56
C GLY A 103 11.79 -67.85 -9.70
N THR A 104 12.83 -67.46 -10.43
CA THR A 104 13.42 -68.22 -11.55
C THR A 104 14.72 -68.91 -11.13
N ARG A 105 14.62 -69.87 -10.21
CA ARG A 105 15.68 -70.87 -10.01
C ARG A 105 15.20 -72.20 -10.63
N PRO A 106 15.74 -72.63 -11.78
CA PRO A 106 15.37 -73.92 -12.36
C PRO A 106 16.02 -75.04 -11.51
N SER A 107 15.18 -75.95 -11.03
CA SER A 107 15.58 -77.23 -10.45
C SER A 107 16.06 -78.20 -11.53
#